data_AF-A0A936GN97-F1
#
_entry.id   AF-A0A936GN97-F1
#
_cell.length_a   1.000
_cell.length_b   1.000
_cell.length_c   1.000
_cell.angle_alpha   90.00
_cell.angle_beta   90.00
_cell.angle_gamma   90.00
#
_symmetry.space_group_name_H-M   'P 1'
#
loop_
_entity.id
_entity.type
_entity.pdbx_description
1 polymer ?
#
loop_
_entity_poly.entity_id
_entity_poly.type
_entity_poly.pdbx_seq_one_letter_code
_entity_poly.pdbx_strand_id
1 'polypeptide(L)' 'MAMSRLEPIREHLFDAGLGTVSEIFDADPPHKPRGAPSQAWSVACVLEAWWRLERERRNSV' A
#
# COMPACT_ATOMS: atom_id res chain seq x y z
N MET A 1 -12.78 1.62 8.28
CA MET A 1 -11.81 2.31 9.15
C MET A 1 -10.39 1.75 9.06
N ALA A 2 -10.16 0.44 8.81
CA ALA A 2 -8.82 -0.06 8.45
C ALA A 2 -8.58 -0.10 6.94
N MET A 3 -9.53 -0.64 6.15
CA MET A 3 -9.43 -0.75 4.69
C MET A 3 -9.14 0.58 3.97
N SER A 4 -9.76 1.67 4.42
CA SER A 4 -9.56 3.02 3.84
C SER A 4 -8.13 3.54 3.96
N ARG A 5 -7.29 2.96 4.83
CA ARG A 5 -5.86 3.32 4.93
C ARG A 5 -5.03 2.79 3.76
N LEU A 6 -5.54 1.82 3.00
CA LEU A 6 -4.86 1.28 1.82
C LEU A 6 -5.18 2.07 0.53
N GLU A 7 -6.17 2.96 0.57
CA GLU A 7 -6.62 3.72 -0.61
C GLU A 7 -5.49 4.53 -1.28
N PRO A 8 -4.61 5.26 -0.54
CA PRO A 8 -3.53 6.04 -1.17
C PRO A 8 -2.52 5.17 -1.93
N ILE A 9 -2.36 3.89 -1.54
CA ILE A 9 -1.45 2.97 -2.24
C ILE A 9 -1.94 2.71 -3.65
N ARG A 10 -3.26 2.72 -3.90
CA ARG A 10 -3.82 2.53 -5.25
C ARG A 10 -3.34 3.62 -6.23
N GLU A 11 -3.29 4.86 -5.77
CA GLU A 11 -2.82 5.99 -6.58
C GLU A 11 -1.31 5.85 -6.86
N HIS A 12 -0.54 5.46 -5.84
CA HIS A 12 0.90 5.21 -5.96
C HIS A 12 1.26 4.12 -6.98
N LEU A 13 0.40 3.14 -7.25
CA LEU A 13 0.68 2.09 -8.26
C LEU A 13 0.96 2.63 -9.67
N PHE A 14 0.60 3.89 -9.94
CA PHE A 14 0.83 4.57 -11.20
C PHE A 14 1.95 5.63 -11.13
N ASP A 15 2.67 5.71 -10.00
CA ASP A 15 3.77 6.66 -9.74
C ASP A 15 5.06 5.90 -9.37
N ALA A 16 6.23 6.55 -9.54
CA ALA A 16 7.62 6.08 -9.34
C ALA A 16 8.00 4.75 -10.01
N GLY A 17 7.32 3.65 -9.67
CA GLY A 17 7.42 2.34 -10.31
C GLY A 17 6.03 1.79 -10.62
N LEU A 18 5.79 1.46 -11.89
CA LEU A 18 4.50 0.96 -12.35
C LEU A 18 4.16 -0.40 -11.72
N GLY A 19 3.00 -0.47 -11.05
CA GLY A 19 2.46 -1.70 -10.47
C GLY A 19 3.20 -2.20 -9.23
N THR A 20 4.02 -1.36 -8.59
CA THR A 20 4.76 -1.72 -7.38
C THR A 20 4.59 -0.66 -6.29
N VAL A 21 5.16 -0.92 -5.11
CA VAL A 21 5.12 -0.01 -3.97
C VAL A 21 6.55 0.37 -3.60
N SER A 22 6.78 1.68 -3.43
CA SER A 22 8.08 2.20 -3.04
C SER A 22 8.39 1.88 -1.57
N GLU A 23 9.67 1.93 -1.23
CA GLU A 23 10.16 1.59 0.10
C GLU A 23 9.68 2.56 1.19
N ILE A 24 9.75 3.87 0.92
CA ILE A 24 9.42 4.93 1.88
C ILE A 24 8.77 6.12 1.17
N PHE A 25 8.09 6.96 1.95
CA PHE A 25 7.37 8.15 1.49
C PHE A 25 7.68 9.35 2.41
N ASP A 26 7.66 10.55 1.84
CA ASP A 26 7.81 11.79 2.63
C ASP A 26 6.63 11.94 3.63
N ALA A 27 6.90 12.45 4.83
CA ALA A 27 5.89 12.59 5.89
C ALA A 27 4.87 13.71 5.59
N ASP A 28 5.29 14.77 4.90
CA ASP A 28 4.42 15.87 4.52
C ASP A 28 3.81 15.65 3.13
N PRO A 29 2.57 16.14 2.87
CA PRO A 29 2.00 16.15 1.54
C PRO A 29 2.95 16.82 0.53
N PRO A 30 3.10 16.29 -0.70
CA PRO A 30 2.27 15.24 -1.31
C PRO A 30 2.77 13.80 -1.07
N HIS A 31 3.55 13.55 -0.01
CA HIS A 31 4.07 12.22 0.34
C HIS A 31 4.86 11.56 -0.80
N LYS A 32 5.85 12.28 -1.36
CA LYS A 32 6.61 11.77 -2.52
C LYS A 32 7.31 10.44 -2.18
N PRO A 33 7.34 9.47 -3.11
CA PRO A 33 8.07 8.23 -2.93
C PRO A 33 9.58 8.46 -2.89
N ARG A 34 10.27 7.71 -2.04
CA ARG A 34 11.73 7.74 -1.80
C ARG A 34 12.28 6.31 -1.72
N GLY A 35 13.60 6.20 -1.69
CA GLY A 35 14.29 4.90 -1.58
C GLY A 35 14.12 4.05 -2.83
N ALA A 36 14.04 2.73 -2.67
CA ALA A 36 13.81 1.82 -3.79
C ALA A 36 12.41 2.05 -4.41
N PRO A 37 12.31 2.27 -5.74
CA PRO A 37 11.01 2.47 -6.40
C PRO A 37 10.16 1.20 -6.37
N SER A 38 10.79 0.02 -6.29
CA SER A 38 10.16 -1.30 -6.17
C SER A 38 10.81 -2.09 -5.04
N GLN A 39 10.05 -2.40 -3.99
CA GLN A 39 10.55 -3.19 -2.85
C GLN A 39 9.59 -4.33 -2.52
N ALA A 40 10.11 -5.56 -2.47
CA ALA A 40 9.29 -6.76 -2.27
C ALA A 40 8.54 -6.76 -0.92
N TRP A 41 9.15 -6.25 0.15
CA TRP A 41 8.51 -6.18 1.46
C TRP A 41 7.32 -5.20 1.47
N SER A 42 7.47 -4.00 0.91
CA SER A 42 6.35 -3.06 0.76
C SER A 42 5.13 -3.70 0.09
N VAL A 43 5.33 -4.42 -1.01
CA VAL A 43 4.24 -5.13 -1.70
C VAL A 43 3.65 -6.25 -0.83
N ALA A 44 4.50 -7.07 -0.21
CA ALA A 44 4.06 -8.18 0.63
C ALA A 44 3.20 -7.71 1.83
N CYS A 45 3.62 -6.65 2.52
CA CYS A 45 2.88 -6.09 3.65
C CYS A 45 1.51 -5.53 3.25
N VAL A 46 1.42 -4.83 2.12
CA VAL A 46 0.13 -4.31 1.62
C VAL A 46 -0.81 -5.47 1.29
N LEU A 47 -0.33 -6.50 0.60
CA LEU A 47 -1.13 -7.69 0.27
C LEU A 47 -1.57 -8.45 1.51
N GLU A 48 -0.69 -8.61 2.50
CA GLU A 48 -1.02 -9.27 3.75
C GLU A 48 -2.09 -8.50 4.55
N ALA A 49 -1.93 -7.17 4.66
CA ALA A 49 -2.93 -6.33 5.32
C ALA A 49 -4.28 -6.42 4.61
N TRP A 50 -4.29 -6.34 3.28
CA TRP A 50 -5.51 -6.49 2.48
C TRP A 50 -6.17 -7.86 2.69
N TRP A 51 -5.39 -8.95 2.63
CA TRP A 51 -5.89 -10.31 2.81
C TRP A 51 -6.50 -10.53 4.19
N ARG A 52 -5.86 -10.03 5.25
CA ARG A 52 -6.38 -10.12 6.63
C ARG A 52 -7.72 -9.38 6.77
N LEU A 53 -7.77 -8.14 6.27
CA LEU A 53 -9.00 -7.32 6.32
C LEU A 53 -10.14 -7.94 5.52
N GLU A 54 -9.86 -8.48 4.34
CA GLU A 54 -10.87 -9.16 3.52
C GLU A 54 -11.37 -10.46 4.15
N ARG A 55 -10.49 -11.22 4.82
CA ARG A 55 -10.88 -12.42 5.56
C ARG A 55 -11.80 -12.08 6.73
N GLU A 56 -11.46 -11.09 7.52
CA GLU A 56 -12.32 -10.64 8.64
C GLU A 56 -13.68 -10.14 8.14
N ARG A 57 -13.68 -9.37 7.04
CA ARG A 57 -14.91 -8.90 6.40
C ARG A 57 -15.81 -10.06 5.94
N ARG A 58 -15.23 -11.14 5.39
CA ARG A 58 -15.96 -12.33 4.94
C ARG A 58 -16.48 -13.18 6.09
N ASN A 59 -15.76 -13.24 7.21
CA ASN A 59 -16.16 -14.02 8.39
C ASN A 59 -17.25 -13.33 9.23
N SER A 60 -17.49 -12.04 9.01
CA SER A 60 -18.49 -11.25 9.72
C SER A 60 -19.84 -11.18 8.97
N VAL A 61 -20.00 -11.94 7.89
CA VAL A 61 -21.20 -12.04 7.06
C VAL A 61 -21.86 -13.41 7.25
#